data_AF-I4FRU3-F1
#
_entry.id   AF-I4FRU3-F1
#
_cell.length_a   1.000
_cell.length_b   1.000
_cell.length_c   1.000
_cell.angle_alpha   90.00
_cell.angle_beta   90.00
_cell.angle_gamma   90.00
#
_symmetry.space_group_name_H-M   'P 1'
#
loop_
_entity.id
_entity.type
_entity.pdbx_description
1 polymer ?
#
loop_
_entity_poly.entity_id
_entity_poly.type
_entity_poly.pdbx_seq_one_letter_code
_entity_poly.pdbx_strand_id
1 'polypeptide(L)'
;MILVIMEIEAWFLGEYSFLTKIDSCLTSKFILDNLGFALNVLDVEQIPHPSQVLDSIYQLIQRSYDKSERTVEEIASLLDYEFIYLHLVEKIKQLKQLIDAINLFLK
;
A
#
# COMPACT_ATOMS: atom_id res chain seq x y z
N MET A 1 -3.44 17.61 6.32
CA MET A 1 -2.92 16.24 6.50
C MET A 1 -3.89 15.26 5.86
N ILE A 2 -3.98 15.27 4.53
CA ILE A 2 -4.85 14.37 3.73
C ILE A 2 -3.98 13.76 2.62
N LEU A 3 -3.15 14.60 1.98
CA LEU A 3 -2.10 14.17 1.03
C LEU A 3 -1.17 13.09 1.62
N VAL A 4 -0.62 13.31 2.82
CA VAL A 4 0.29 12.33 3.47
C VAL A 4 -0.38 10.97 3.71
N ILE A 5 -1.67 10.95 4.07
CA ILE A 5 -2.40 9.70 4.33
C ILE A 5 -2.70 8.98 3.00
N MET A 6 -3.07 9.73 1.95
CA MET A 6 -3.27 9.16 0.62
C MET A 6 -1.97 8.56 0.05
N GLU A 7 -0.83 9.20 0.29
CA GLU A 7 0.48 8.67 -0.12
C GLU A 7 0.77 7.33 0.58
N ILE A 8 0.58 7.25 1.91
CA ILE A 8 0.80 6.01 2.67
C ILE A 8 -0.13 4.88 2.18
N GLU A 9 -1.41 5.16 1.94
CA GLU A 9 -2.36 4.16 1.42
C GLU A 9 -1.96 3.66 0.02
N ALA A 10 -1.45 4.53 -0.83
CA ALA A 10 -0.91 4.14 -2.13
C ALA A 10 0.33 3.24 -1.97
N TRP A 11 1.18 3.50 -0.97
CA TRP A 11 2.34 2.66 -0.69
C TRP A 11 1.93 1.28 -0.18
N PHE A 12 0.91 1.20 0.66
CA PHE A 12 0.33 -0.08 1.09
C PHE A 12 -0.10 -0.91 -0.12
N LEU A 13 -0.83 -0.31 -1.06
CA LEU A 13 -1.25 -1.00 -2.29
C LEU A 13 -0.07 -1.45 -3.17
N GLY A 14 1.06 -0.73 -3.11
CA GLY A 14 2.30 -1.09 -3.81
C GLY A 14 3.03 -2.29 -3.20
N GLU A 15 2.96 -2.44 -1.87
CA GLU A 15 3.47 -3.59 -1.11
C GLU A 15 2.32 -4.54 -0.79
N TYR A 16 1.63 -5.07 -1.80
CA TYR A 16 0.41 -5.86 -1.58
C TYR A 16 0.62 -7.22 -0.87
N SER A 17 1.85 -7.60 -0.50
CA SER A 17 2.10 -8.88 0.18
C SER A 17 1.47 -8.93 1.58
N PHE A 18 1.36 -7.77 2.25
CA PHE A 18 0.73 -7.68 3.58
C PHE A 18 -0.72 -8.20 3.59
N LEU A 19 -1.45 -8.10 2.47
CA LEU A 19 -2.83 -8.55 2.37
C LEU A 19 -2.96 -10.04 2.69
N THR A 20 -1.99 -10.86 2.25
CA THR A 20 -1.96 -12.28 2.56
C THR A 20 -1.63 -12.58 4.03
N LYS A 21 -0.99 -11.64 4.73
CA LYS A 21 -0.72 -11.71 6.17
C LYS A 21 -1.96 -11.34 7.00
N ILE A 22 -2.83 -10.48 6.47
CA ILE A 22 -4.14 -10.15 7.08
C ILE A 22 -5.11 -11.32 6.93
N ASP A 23 -5.25 -11.82 5.71
CA ASP A 23 -6.05 -13.00 5.40
C ASP A 23 -5.43 -13.76 4.23
N SER A 24 -5.13 -15.04 4.45
CA SER A 24 -4.51 -15.91 3.44
C SER A 24 -5.28 -16.01 2.12
N CYS A 25 -6.58 -15.67 2.09
CA CYS A 25 -7.40 -15.67 0.89
C CYS A 25 -7.10 -14.48 -0.03
N LEU A 26 -6.59 -13.37 0.50
CA LEU A 26 -6.33 -12.12 -0.24
C LEU A 26 -5.06 -12.20 -1.10
N THR A 27 -4.98 -13.23 -1.93
CA THR A 27 -3.93 -13.40 -2.93
C THR A 27 -4.16 -12.48 -4.13
N SER A 28 -3.10 -12.10 -4.84
CA SER A 28 -3.22 -11.25 -6.04
C SER A 28 -4.18 -11.84 -7.08
N LYS A 29 -4.23 -13.17 -7.20
CA LYS A 29 -5.16 -13.86 -8.10
C LYS A 29 -6.61 -13.71 -7.63
N PHE A 30 -6.88 -13.94 -6.35
CA PHE A 30 -8.23 -13.80 -5.79
C PHE A 30 -8.75 -12.37 -5.93
N ILE A 31 -7.89 -11.38 -5.71
CA ILE A 31 -8.23 -9.96 -5.88
C ILE A 31 -8.53 -9.64 -7.34
N LEU A 32 -7.72 -10.14 -8.28
CA LEU A 32 -7.95 -9.98 -9.71
C LEU A 32 -9.28 -10.61 -10.15
N ASP A 33 -9.58 -11.83 -9.69
CA ASP A 33 -10.79 -12.56 -10.06
C ASP A 33 -12.07 -11.86 -9.56
N ASN A 34 -12.01 -11.17 -8.41
CA ASN A 34 -13.18 -10.51 -7.81
C ASN A 34 -13.31 -9.01 -8.15
N LEU A 35 -12.19 -8.27 -8.26
CA LEU A 35 -12.21 -6.82 -8.48
C LEU A 35 -11.78 -6.41 -9.90
N GLY A 36 -11.27 -7.35 -10.70
CA GLY A 36 -10.92 -7.10 -12.11
C GLY A 36 -9.63 -6.31 -12.34
N PHE A 37 -8.81 -6.10 -11.30
CA PHE A 37 -7.49 -5.47 -11.42
C PHE A 37 -6.40 -6.27 -10.71
N ALA A 38 -5.18 -6.20 -11.23
CA ALA A 38 -4.04 -6.89 -10.66
C ALA A 38 -3.11 -5.91 -9.94
N LEU A 39 -2.90 -6.12 -8.64
CA LEU A 39 -2.07 -5.25 -7.79
C LEU A 39 -0.59 -5.23 -8.20
N ASN A 40 -0.10 -6.28 -8.86
CA ASN A 40 1.30 -6.40 -9.27
C ASN A 40 1.71 -5.49 -10.44
N VAL A 41 0.74 -5.01 -11.22
CA VAL A 41 0.96 -4.10 -12.36
C VAL A 41 0.45 -2.69 -12.09
N LEU A 42 -0.08 -2.46 -10.89
CA LEU A 42 -0.76 -1.21 -10.56
C LEU A 42 0.28 -0.11 -10.35
N ASP A 43 0.14 0.97 -11.11
CA ASP A 43 0.90 2.19 -10.87
C ASP A 43 0.25 2.94 -9.71
N VAL A 44 0.88 2.85 -8.54
CA VAL A 44 0.39 3.43 -7.30
C VAL A 44 0.25 4.96 -7.35
N GLU A 45 1.03 5.64 -8.21
CA GLU A 45 0.93 7.10 -8.40
C GLU A 45 -0.34 7.49 -9.17
N GLN A 46 -0.96 6.55 -9.88
CA GLN A 46 -2.16 6.78 -10.69
C GLN A 46 -3.45 6.39 -9.98
N ILE A 47 -3.38 5.95 -8.72
CA ILE A 47 -4.57 5.58 -7.94
C ILE A 47 -5.22 6.85 -7.37
N PRO A 48 -6.39 7.29 -7.87
CA PRO A 48 -7.00 8.53 -7.40
C PRO A 48 -7.54 8.41 -5.97
N HIS A 49 -7.99 7.22 -5.56
CA HIS A 49 -8.63 6.96 -4.28
C HIS A 49 -8.12 5.67 -3.62
N PRO A 50 -6.88 5.65 -3.10
CA PRO A 50 -6.24 4.44 -2.60
C PRO A 50 -7.01 3.81 -1.42
N SER A 51 -7.56 4.60 -0.49
CA SER A 51 -8.50 4.08 0.52
C SER A 51 -9.72 3.33 -0.01
N GLN A 52 -10.31 3.75 -1.14
CA GLN A 52 -11.47 3.06 -1.69
C GLN A 52 -11.06 1.70 -2.29
N VAL A 53 -9.85 1.63 -2.86
CA VAL A 53 -9.26 0.38 -3.34
C VAL A 53 -8.98 -0.56 -2.17
N LEU A 54 -8.36 -0.05 -1.09
CA LEU A 54 -8.14 -0.83 0.15
C LEU A 54 -9.45 -1.33 0.74
N ASP A 55 -10.47 -0.47 0.85
CA ASP A 55 -11.78 -0.89 1.36
C ASP A 55 -12.41 -1.96 0.46
N SER A 56 -12.36 -1.80 -0.87
CA SER A 56 -12.86 -2.82 -1.80
C SER A 56 -12.20 -4.18 -1.61
N ILE A 57 -10.90 -4.21 -1.32
CA ILE A 57 -10.15 -5.44 -1.02
C ILE A 57 -10.59 -6.03 0.32
N TYR A 58 -10.75 -5.20 1.36
CA TYR A 58 -11.21 -5.65 2.69
C TYR A 58 -12.64 -6.20 2.63
N GLN A 59 -13.52 -5.63 1.80
CA GLN A 59 -14.88 -6.11 1.63
C GLN A 59 -14.94 -7.55 1.08
N LEU A 60 -13.91 -8.01 0.36
CA LEU A 60 -13.83 -9.41 -0.11
C LEU A 60 -13.80 -10.43 1.03
N ILE A 61 -13.32 -10.01 2.21
CA ILE A 61 -13.30 -10.83 3.43
C ILE A 61 -14.31 -10.33 4.48
N GLN A 62 -15.34 -9.58 4.05
CA GLN A 62 -16.39 -9.01 4.90
C GLN A 62 -15.85 -8.10 6.01
N ARG A 63 -14.73 -7.42 5.76
CA ARG A 63 -14.18 -6.38 6.62
C ARG A 63 -14.29 -5.03 5.93
N SER A 64 -14.17 -3.95 6.70
CA SER A 64 -14.03 -2.59 6.16
C SER A 64 -12.66 -2.05 6.48
N TYR A 65 -12.07 -1.33 5.54
CA TYR A 65 -10.87 -0.55 5.82
C TYR A 65 -11.29 0.76 6.47
N ASP A 66 -10.91 0.96 7.73
CA ASP A 66 -11.01 2.26 8.39
C ASP A 66 -9.65 2.96 8.41
N LYS A 67 -9.65 4.28 8.23
CA LYS A 67 -8.43 5.10 8.27
C LYS A 67 -7.98 5.41 9.70
N SER A 68 -8.33 4.55 10.66
CA SER A 68 -7.89 4.78 12.04
C SER A 68 -6.39 4.55 12.16
N GLU A 69 -5.76 5.24 13.10
CA GLU A 69 -4.35 5.06 13.43
C GLU A 69 -4.02 3.58 13.71
N ARG A 70 -4.90 2.89 14.44
CA ARG A 70 -4.77 1.46 14.74
C ARG A 70 -4.66 0.60 13.47
N THR A 71 -5.52 0.84 12.48
CA THR A 71 -5.51 0.07 11.22
C THR A 71 -4.25 0.38 10.40
N VAL A 72 -3.83 1.64 10.38
CA VAL A 72 -2.60 2.07 9.71
C VAL A 72 -1.37 1.44 10.37
N GLU A 73 -1.31 1.42 11.71
CA GLU A 73 -0.24 0.77 12.48
C GLU A 73 -0.20 -0.74 12.27
N GLU A 74 -1.37 -1.40 12.26
CA GLU A 74 -1.48 -2.82 11.97
C GLU A 74 -0.91 -3.14 10.59
N ILE A 75 -1.35 -2.42 9.54
CA ILE A 75 -0.83 -2.61 8.19
C ILE A 75 0.68 -2.36 8.17
N ALA A 76 1.15 -1.25 8.75
CA ALA A 76 2.56 -0.91 8.80
C ALA A 76 3.41 -2.03 9.42
N SER A 77 2.94 -2.64 10.52
CA SER A 77 3.62 -3.76 11.18
C SER A 77 3.73 -5.03 10.32
N LEU A 78 2.86 -5.17 9.32
CA LEU A 78 2.82 -6.31 8.40
C LEU A 78 3.59 -6.05 7.10
N LEU A 79 4.02 -4.82 6.83
CA LEU A 79 4.74 -4.48 5.62
C LEU A 79 6.12 -5.12 5.58
N ASP A 80 6.55 -5.50 4.38
CA ASP A 80 7.95 -5.81 4.11
C ASP A 80 8.75 -4.52 3.85
N TYR A 81 9.31 -3.96 4.92
CA TYR A 81 10.11 -2.73 4.86
C TYR A 81 11.36 -2.86 3.97
N GLU A 82 11.95 -4.05 3.89
CA GLU A 82 13.12 -4.30 3.03
C GLU A 82 12.69 -4.23 1.56
N PHE A 83 11.58 -4.88 1.21
CA PHE A 83 11.01 -4.78 -0.12
C PHE A 83 10.64 -3.34 -0.49
N ILE A 84 10.01 -2.61 0.44
CA ILE A 84 9.65 -1.21 0.22
C ILE A 84 10.90 -0.39 -0.12
N TYR A 85 11.93 -0.49 0.72
CA TYR A 85 13.16 0.29 0.56
C TYR A 85 13.94 -0.06 -0.72
N LEU A 86 14.01 -1.35 -1.07
CA LEU A 86 14.81 -1.82 -2.20
C LEU A 86 14.09 -1.73 -3.55
N HIS A 87 12.75 -1.87 -3.58
CA HIS A 87 12.00 -2.04 -4.82
C HIS A 87 10.87 -1.02 -5.03
N LEU A 88 10.25 -0.54 -3.95
CA LEU A 88 9.14 0.40 -4.06
C LEU A 88 9.61 1.84 -4.20
N VAL A 89 10.74 2.21 -3.59
CA VAL A 89 11.37 3.53 -3.72
C VAL A 89 11.65 3.89 -5.18
N GLU A 90 12.02 2.93 -6.02
CA GLU A 90 12.26 3.20 -7.45
C GLU A 90 10.99 3.47 -8.25
N LYS A 91 9.86 2.94 -7.78
CA LYS A 91 8.56 3.05 -8.46
C LYS A 91 7.76 4.27 -8.01
N ILE A 92 8.05 4.82 -6.84
CA ILE A 92 7.34 5.96 -6.26
C ILE A 92 8.28 7.15 -6.20
N LYS A 93 8.09 8.12 -7.09
CA LYS A 93 8.98 9.29 -7.20
C LYS A 93 9.00 10.11 -5.91
N GLN A 94 7.85 10.26 -5.26
CA GLN A 94 7.72 11.03 -4.02
C GLN A 94 8.49 10.38 -2.86
N LEU A 95 8.42 9.05 -2.73
CA LEU A 95 9.17 8.31 -1.72
C LEU A 95 10.68 8.41 -1.97
N LYS A 96 11.10 8.33 -3.24
CA LYS A 96 12.49 8.57 -3.62
C LYS A 96 12.96 9.98 -3.26
N GLN A 97 12.16 11.00 -3.56
CA GLN A 97 12.47 12.40 -3.20
C GLN A 97 12.62 12.58 -1.69
N LEU A 98 11.77 11.93 -0.89
CA LEU A 98 11.87 11.97 0.57
C LEU A 98 13.16 11.30 1.06
N ILE A 99 13.48 10.11 0.55
CA ILE A 99 14.69 9.38 0.92
C ILE A 99 15.95 10.14 0.50
N ASP A 100 15.96 10.72 -0.70
CA ASP A 100 17.05 11.56 -1.18
C ASP A 100 17.24 12.80 -0.28
N ALA A 101 16.16 13.44 0.16
CA ALA A 101 16.23 14.56 1.10
C ALA A 101 16.76 14.16 2.48
N ILE A 102 16.32 13.00 3.01
CA ILE A 102 16.83 12.46 4.27
C ILE A 102 18.33 12.12 4.15
N ASN A 103 18.74 11.46 3.06
CA ASN A 103 20.14 11.11 2.80
C ASN A 103 21.02 12.36 2.64
N LEU A 104 20.50 13.43 2.04
CA LEU A 104 21.19 14.71 1.93
C LEU A 104 21.34 15.39 3.30
N PHE A 105 20.33 15.29 4.17
CA PHE A 105 20.35 15.88 5.51
C PHE A 105 21.26 15.12 6.50
N LEU A 106 21.35 13.80 6.35
CA LEU A 106 22.21 12.95 7.19
C LEU A 106 23.69 12.96 6.74
N LYS A 107 24.01 13.69 5.67
CA LYS A 107 25.37 13.91 5.16
C LYS A 107 25.99 15.16 5.77
#